data_AF-A0A382ZUZ6-F1
#
_entry.id   AF-A0A382ZUZ6-F1
#
_cell.length_a   1.000
_cell.length_b   1.000
_cell.length_c   1.000
_cell.angle_alpha   90.00
_cell.angle_beta   90.00
_cell.angle_gamma   90.00
#
_symmetry.space_group_name_H-M   'P 1'
#
loop_
_entity.id
_entity.type
_entity.pdbx_description
1 polymer ?
#
loop_
_entity_poly.entity_id
_entity_poly.type
_entity_poly.pdbx_seq_one_letter_code
_entity_poly.pdbx_strand_id
1 'polypeptide(L)'
;MAIVIGNTRLSTDKLVRIARYNEKVELHADALVLIRKCRDMLEKKIKAGEIMYGVNTGIGEFSEVVLDDDKIKDFQKYLIYNHAAGIGGPA
;
A
#
# COMPACT_ATOMS: atom_id res chain seq x y z
N MET A 1 11.55 22.51 7.98
CA MET A 1 10.93 21.53 8.91
C MET A 1 10.07 20.61 8.07
N ALA A 2 10.12 19.30 8.29
CA ALA A 2 9.33 18.36 7.48
C ALA A 2 7.82 18.55 7.72
N ILE A 3 7.03 18.30 6.68
CA ILE A 3 5.57 18.20 6.78
C ILE A 3 5.24 16.81 7.36
N VAL A 4 4.61 16.80 8.53
CA VAL A 4 4.20 15.57 9.22
C VAL A 4 2.86 15.08 8.69
N ILE A 5 2.78 13.81 8.28
CA ILE A 5 1.59 13.15 7.74
C ILE A 5 1.04 12.14 8.76
N GLY A 6 -0.28 12.12 8.94
CA GLY A 6 -0.98 11.09 9.72
C GLY A 6 -1.53 11.52 11.09
N ASN A 7 -1.36 12.78 11.49
CA ASN A 7 -2.01 13.36 12.67
C ASN A 7 -3.15 14.35 12.35
N THR A 8 -3.18 14.88 11.14
CA THR A 8 -4.12 15.91 10.70
C THR A 8 -4.43 15.72 9.22
N ARG A 9 -5.56 16.28 8.76
CA ARG A 9 -5.93 16.26 7.35
C ARG A 9 -4.88 17.03 6.53
N LEU A 10 -4.39 16.43 5.45
CA LEU A 10 -3.47 17.10 4.52
C LEU A 10 -4.22 18.22 3.77
N SER A 11 -3.71 19.44 3.84
CA SER A 11 -4.24 20.56 3.06
C SER A 11 -3.63 20.61 1.67
N THR A 12 -4.33 21.24 0.72
CA THR A 12 -3.84 21.48 -0.64
C THR A 12 -2.56 22.31 -0.66
N ASP A 13 -2.44 23.31 0.23
CA ASP A 13 -1.21 24.11 0.39
C ASP A 13 0.01 23.24 0.74
N LYS A 14 -0.12 22.36 1.75
CA LYS A 14 0.93 21.41 2.13
C LYS A 14 1.25 20.46 0.98
N LEU A 15 0.25 19.99 0.23
CA LEU A 15 0.45 19.12 -0.93
C LEU A 15 1.27 19.83 -2.04
N VAL A 16 0.95 21.09 -2.34
CA VAL A 16 1.70 21.89 -3.33
C VAL A 16 3.15 22.06 -2.89
N ARG A 17 3.38 22.37 -1.62
CA ARG A 17 4.71 22.45 -1.01
C ARG A 17 5.55 21.19 -1.21
N ILE A 18 4.94 20.02 -0.98
CA ILE A 18 5.61 18.73 -1.21
C ILE A 18 5.90 18.53 -2.70
N ALA A 19 4.88 18.64 -3.55
CA ALA A 19 4.95 18.25 -4.96
C ALA A 19 5.73 19.22 -5.87
N ARG A 20 5.79 20.51 -5.51
CA ARG A 20 6.42 21.56 -6.35
C ARG A 20 7.70 22.12 -5.77
N TYR A 21 7.87 22.03 -4.45
CA TYR A 21 9.00 22.65 -3.74
C TYR A 21 9.85 21.63 -2.96
N ASN A 22 9.59 20.33 -3.14
CA ASN A 22 10.37 19.22 -2.58
C ASN A 22 10.53 19.31 -1.05
N GLU A 23 9.49 19.77 -0.36
CA GLU A 23 9.44 19.78 1.09
C GLU A 23 9.51 18.36 1.65
N LYS A 24 10.35 18.18 2.68
CA LYS A 24 10.53 16.87 3.32
C LYS A 24 9.22 16.44 3.99
N VAL A 25 8.96 15.14 3.98
CA VAL A 25 7.81 14.53 4.67
C VAL A 25 8.27 13.55 5.73
N GLU A 26 7.54 13.50 6.83
CA GLU A 26 7.76 12.56 7.92
C GLU A 26 6.41 11.97 8.37
N LEU A 27 6.42 10.74 8.86
CA LEU A 27 5.24 10.13 9.45
C LEU A 27 5.08 10.58 10.90
N HIS A 28 3.85 10.87 11.30
CA HIS A 28 3.53 11.01 12.71
C HIS A 28 3.75 9.68 13.44
N ALA A 29 4.24 9.73 14.68
CA ALA A 29 4.50 8.54 15.48
C ALA A 29 3.27 7.63 15.62
N ASP A 30 2.09 8.21 15.85
CA ASP A 30 0.83 7.46 15.96
C ASP A 30 0.44 6.75 14.65
N ALA A 31 0.78 7.33 13.49
CA ALA A 31 0.49 6.70 12.20
C ALA A 31 1.31 5.42 12.04
N LEU A 32 2.57 5.41 12.50
CA LEU A 32 3.40 4.20 12.52
C LEU A 32 2.81 3.11 13.43
N VAL A 33 2.26 3.49 14.58
CA VAL A 33 1.58 2.54 15.49
C VAL A 33 0.38 1.91 14.80
N LEU A 34 -0.44 2.71 14.12
CA LEU A 34 -1.61 2.22 13.39
C LEU A 34 -1.24 1.31 12.21
N ILE A 35 -0.23 1.68 11.42
CA ILE A 35 0.28 0.85 10.31
C ILE A 35 0.71 -0.52 10.81
N ARG A 36 1.49 -0.57 11.90
CA ARG A 36 1.94 -1.83 12.51
C ARG A 36 0.77 -2.65 13.02
N LYS A 37 -0.19 -2.03 13.73
CA LYS A 37 -1.41 -2.71 14.21
C LYS A 37 -2.21 -3.33 13.07
N CYS A 38 -2.37 -2.63 11.95
CA CYS A 38 -3.05 -3.16 10.76
C CYS A 38 -2.27 -4.34 10.15
N ARG A 39 -0.93 -4.25 10.09
CA ARG A 39 -0.10 -5.36 9.60
C ARG A 39 -0.22 -6.58 10.51
N ASP A 40 -0.15 -6.41 11.83
CA ASP A 40 -0.27 -7.50 12.80
C ASP A 40 -1.64 -8.20 12.70
N MET A 41 -2.70 -7.43 12.46
CA MET A 41 -4.02 -7.99 12.20
C MET A 41 -4.01 -8.86 10.93
N LEU A 42 -3.43 -8.36 9.83
CA LEU A 42 -3.33 -9.12 8.58
C LEU A 42 -2.53 -10.42 8.76
N GLU A 43 -1.39 -10.36 9.44
CA GLU A 43 -0.54 -11.52 9.75
C GLU A 43 -1.31 -12.60 10.54
N LYS A 44 -2.11 -12.19 11.53
CA LYS A 44 -2.95 -13.14 12.29
C LYS A 44 -3.98 -13.83 11.40
N LYS A 45 -4.61 -13.10 10.48
CA LYS A 45 -5.58 -13.66 9.53
C LYS A 45 -4.94 -14.63 8.54
N ILE A 46 -3.76 -14.29 8.01
CA ILE A 46 -2.99 -15.19 7.14
C ILE A 46 -2.66 -16.50 7.87
N LYS A 47 -2.14 -16.41 9.10
CA LYS A 47 -1.81 -17.59 9.93
C LYS A 47 -3.03 -18.43 10.29
N ALA A 48 -4.20 -17.81 10.43
CA ALA A 48 -5.45 -18.51 10.68
C ALA A 48 -6.03 -19.18 9.41
N GLY A 49 -5.40 -19.02 8.25
CA GLY A 49 -5.86 -19.57 6.97
C GLY A 49 -7.07 -18.84 6.39
N GLU A 50 -7.31 -17.59 6.79
CA GLU A 50 -8.41 -16.81 6.22
C GLU A 50 -8.14 -16.47 4.74
N ILE A 51 -9.14 -16.64 3.88
CA ILE A 51 -9.06 -16.28 2.46
C ILE A 51 -9.37 -14.79 2.30
N MET A 52 -8.44 -14.03 1.73
CA MET A 52 -8.49 -12.57 1.66
C MET A 52 -8.06 -12.05 0.29
N TYR A 53 -8.98 -11.31 -0.34
CA TYR A 53 -8.83 -10.74 -1.68
C TYR A 53 -7.53 -9.93 -1.83
N GLY A 54 -6.68 -10.32 -2.78
CA GLY A 54 -5.43 -9.64 -3.12
C GLY A 54 -4.33 -9.76 -2.06
N VAL A 55 -4.56 -10.52 -0.99
CA VAL A 55 -3.58 -10.84 0.06
C VAL A 55 -2.99 -12.22 -0.20
N ASN A 56 -3.84 -13.25 -0.14
CA ASN A 56 -3.50 -14.64 -0.44
C ASN A 56 -4.39 -15.23 -1.55
N THR A 57 -5.09 -14.38 -2.28
CA THR A 57 -5.77 -14.74 -3.53
C THR A 57 -5.21 -13.93 -4.68
N GLY A 58 -5.58 -14.31 -5.91
CA GLY A 58 -5.48 -13.41 -7.05
C GLY A 58 -6.40 -12.18 -6.91
N ILE A 59 -6.42 -11.33 -7.94
CA ILE A 59 -7.32 -10.17 -8.04
C ILE A 59 -8.11 -10.23 -9.34
N GLY A 60 -9.22 -9.48 -9.42
CA GLY A 60 -10.09 -9.49 -10.60
C GLY A 60 -10.64 -10.89 -10.89
N GLU A 61 -10.43 -11.36 -12.11
CA GLU A 61 -10.86 -12.71 -12.55
C GLU A 61 -10.24 -13.85 -11.74
N PHE A 62 -9.04 -13.65 -11.17
CA PHE A 62 -8.36 -14.66 -10.34
C PHE A 62 -8.67 -14.54 -8.85
N SER A 63 -9.71 -13.80 -8.46
CA SER A 63 -10.07 -13.57 -7.05
C SER A 63 -10.42 -14.84 -6.27
N GLU A 64 -10.85 -15.90 -6.95
CA GLU A 64 -11.19 -17.19 -6.33
C GLU A 64 -9.98 -18.14 -6.23
N VAL A 65 -8.82 -17.77 -6.79
CA VAL A 65 -7.61 -18.60 -6.77
C VAL A 65 -6.79 -18.29 -5.53
N VAL A 66 -6.68 -19.25 -4.62
CA VAL A 66 -5.79 -19.17 -3.45
C VAL A 66 -4.34 -19.38 -3.87
N LEU A 67 -3.44 -18.55 -3.36
CA LEU A 67 -2.02 -18.55 -3.64
C LEU A 67 -1.26 -19.15 -2.45
N ASP A 68 -0.31 -20.04 -2.75
CA ASP A 68 0.66 -20.52 -1.75
C ASP A 68 1.72 -19.45 -1.45
N ASP A 69 2.39 -19.53 -0.30
CA ASP A 69 3.30 -18.49 0.21
C ASP A 69 4.37 -18.03 -0.80
N ASP A 70 4.99 -18.97 -1.53
CA ASP A 70 5.99 -18.66 -2.57
C ASP A 70 5.38 -17.89 -3.74
N LYS A 71 4.14 -18.25 -4.12
CA LYS A 71 3.40 -17.60 -5.20
C LYS A 71 2.94 -16.20 -4.80
N ILE A 72 2.65 -15.94 -3.52
CA ILE A 72 2.21 -14.62 -3.05
C ILE A 72 3.27 -13.56 -3.36
N LYS A 73 4.54 -13.83 -3.06
CA LYS A 73 5.63 -12.87 -3.29
C LYS A 73 5.77 -12.51 -4.76
N ASP A 74 5.78 -13.53 -5.63
CA ASP A 74 5.88 -13.34 -7.08
C ASP A 74 4.63 -12.67 -7.65
N PHE A 75 3.45 -13.05 -7.15
CA PHE A 75 2.18 -12.45 -7.55
C PHE A 75 2.14 -10.94 -7.25
N GLN A 76 2.55 -10.49 -6.06
CA GLN A 76 2.57 -9.06 -5.74
C GLN A 76 3.51 -8.26 -6.66
N LYS A 77 4.61 -8.87 -7.12
CA LYS A 77 5.50 -8.27 -8.12
C LYS A 77 4.84 -8.21 -9.50
N TYR A 78 4.27 -9.31 -9.98
CA TYR A 78 3.61 -9.36 -11.29
C TYR A 78 2.35 -8.51 -11.35
N LEU A 79 1.66 -8.34 -10.22
CA LEU A 79 0.54 -7.43 -10.08
C LEU A 79 0.91 -6.02 -10.53
N ILE A 80 2.03 -5.48 -10.04
CA ILE A 80 2.54 -4.17 -10.45
C ILE A 80 2.86 -4.15 -11.95
N TYR A 81 3.54 -5.18 -12.46
CA TYR A 81 3.98 -5.23 -13.86
C TYR A 81 2.79 -5.26 -14.84
N ASN A 82 1.79 -6.08 -14.55
CA ASN A 82 0.63 -6.24 -15.42
C ASN A 82 -0.33 -5.04 -15.37
N HIS A 83 -0.30 -4.24 -14.29
CA HIS A 83 -1.17 -3.06 -14.13
C HIS A 83 -0.47 -1.74 -14.47
N ALA A 84 0.85 -1.75 -14.68
CA ALA A 84 1.62 -0.60 -15.16
C ALA A 84 1.37 -0.35 -16.66
N ALA A 85 0.11 -0.20 -17.06
CA ALA A 85 -0.36 -0.06 -18.44
C ALA A 85 -0.72 1.39 -18.82
N GLY A 86 -0.19 2.38 -18.09
CA GLY A 86 -0.36 3.79 -18.43
C GLY A 86 0.28 4.12 -19.78
N ILE A 87 -0.41 4.91 -20.61
CA ILE A 87 0.05 5.34 -21.94
C ILE A 87 0.14 6.87 -22.00
N GLY A 88 0.95 7.38 -22.94
CA GLY A 88 1.16 8.82 -23.13
C GLY A 88 2.54 9.30 -22.71
N GLY A 89 2.71 10.61 -22.59
CA GLY A 89 3.97 11.21 -22.13
C GLY A 89 4.20 11.00 -20.62
N PRO A 90 5.46 11.06 -20.16
CA PRO A 90 5.76 11.05 -18.74
C PRO A 90 5.11 12.24 -18.02
N ALA A 91 4.77 12.04 -16.75
CA ALA A 91 4.25 13.06 -15.85
C ALA A 91 5.33 14.02 -15.33
#